data_AF-A0A2H1J832-F1
#
_entry.id   AF-A0A2H1J832-F1
#
_cell.length_a   1.000
_cell.length_b   1.000
_cell.length_c   1.000
_cell.angle_alpha   90.00
_cell.angle_beta   90.00
_cell.angle_gamma   90.00
#
_symmetry.space_group_name_H-M   'P 1'
#
loop_
_entity.id
_entity.type
_entity.pdbx_description
1 polymer ?
#
loop_
_entity_poly.entity_id
_entity_poly.type
_entity_poly.pdbx_seq_one_letter_code
_entity_poly.pdbx_strand_id
1 'polypeptide(L)' 'MSENHANVWPTSRYRDAKAASAFLQEALGFDVIAEYTNADDPDRVDHAELDWPEGGGGE' A
#
# COMPACT_ATOMS: atom_id res chain seq x y z
N MET A 1 -14.04 -29.88 -3.24
CA MET A 1 -13.18 -29.34 -2.17
C MET A 1 -12.90 -27.91 -2.58
N SER A 2 -13.38 -26.90 -1.85
CA SER A 2 -13.06 -25.51 -2.17
C SER A 2 -11.60 -25.28 -1.78
N GLU A 3 -10.77 -24.84 -2.71
CA GLU A 3 -9.41 -24.41 -2.40
C GLU A 3 -9.50 -23.15 -1.52
N ASN A 4 -8.82 -23.18 -0.38
CA ASN A 4 -8.70 -22.03 0.50
C ASN A 4 -7.48 -21.22 0.03
N HIS A 5 -7.69 -20.28 -0.89
CA HIS A 5 -6.64 -19.37 -1.33
C HIS A 5 -6.35 -18.36 -0.21
N ALA A 6 -5.14 -18.42 0.34
CA ALA A 6 -4.66 -17.39 1.24
C ALA A 6 -4.33 -16.14 0.42
N ASN A 7 -5.11 -15.07 0.61
CA ASN A 7 -4.75 -13.76 0.08
C ASN A 7 -3.57 -13.20 0.91
N VAL A 8 -2.51 -12.79 0.21
CA VAL A 8 -1.29 -12.25 0.82
C VAL A 8 -1.15 -10.79 0.40
N TRP A 9 -1.09 -9.89 1.38
CA TRP A 9 -0.76 -8.48 1.15
C TRP A 9 0.71 -8.21 1.46
N PRO A 10 1.53 -7.86 0.45
CA PRO A 10 2.93 -7.55 0.69
C PRO A 10 3.08 -6.21 1.42
N THR A 11 3.88 -6.19 2.48
CA THR A 11 4.28 -4.94 3.15
C THR A 11 5.73 -4.63 2.84
N SER A 12 5.97 -3.46 2.24
CA SER A 12 7.30 -2.97 1.90
C SER A 12 7.67 -1.75 2.76
N ARG A 13 8.94 -1.64 3.15
CA ARG A 13 9.46 -0.47 3.87
C ARG A 13 10.29 0.38 2.92
N TYR A 14 10.01 1.68 2.91
CA TYR A 14 10.72 2.66 2.10
C TYR A 14 11.45 3.65 3.00
N ARG A 15 12.59 4.16 2.50
CA ARG A 15 13.29 5.28 3.16
C ARG A 15 12.52 6.58 3.03
N ASP A 16 11.81 6.74 1.91
CA ASP A 16 10.92 7.83 1.62
C ASP A 16 9.57 7.24 1.19
N ALA A 17 8.66 7.16 2.15
CA ALA A 17 7.35 6.54 1.94
C ALA A 17 6.46 7.39 1.03
N LYS A 18 6.55 8.71 1.11
CA LYS A 18 5.74 9.61 0.27
C LYS A 18 6.16 9.51 -1.20
N ALA A 19 7.46 9.49 -1.48
CA ALA A 19 7.97 9.28 -2.83
C ALA A 19 7.61 7.88 -3.38
N ALA A 20 7.62 6.86 -2.51
CA ALA A 20 7.21 5.51 -2.90
C ALA A 20 5.71 5.46 -3.23
N SER A 21 4.84 6.03 -2.39
CA SER A 21 3.39 6.10 -2.66
C SER A 21 3.08 6.88 -3.92
N ALA A 22 3.79 7.98 -4.19
CA ALA A 22 3.65 8.72 -5.45
C ALA A 22 4.06 7.86 -6.65
N PHE A 23 5.21 7.19 -6.59
CA PHE A 23 5.63 6.27 -7.64
C PHE A 23 4.63 5.13 -7.87
N LEU A 24 4.12 4.50 -6.82
CA LEU A 24 3.14 3.42 -6.92
C LEU A 24 1.83 3.90 -7.57
N GLN A 25 1.36 5.10 -7.23
CA GLN A 25 0.19 5.71 -7.88
C GLN A 25 0.47 6.08 -9.34
N GLU A 26 1.53 6.83 -9.61
CA GLU A 26 1.76 7.44 -10.92
C GLU A 26 2.31 6.44 -11.95
N ALA A 27 3.20 5.55 -11.53
CA ALA A 27 3.87 4.63 -12.44
C ALA A 27 3.13 3.30 -12.59
N LEU A 28 2.46 2.85 -11.53
CA LEU A 28 1.79 1.55 -11.52
C LEU A 28 0.26 1.69 -11.49
N GLY A 29 -0.29 2.78 -10.95
CA GLY A 29 -1.73 3.00 -10.91
C GLY A 29 -2.41 2.50 -9.63
N PHE A 30 -1.67 2.34 -8.53
CA PHE A 30 -2.29 2.07 -7.22
C PHE A 30 -3.14 3.26 -6.75
N ASP A 31 -4.11 3.00 -5.89
CA ASP A 31 -4.86 4.02 -5.15
C ASP A 31 -4.46 4.00 -3.67
N VAL A 32 -4.14 5.17 -3.10
CA VAL A 32 -3.89 5.29 -1.65
C VAL A 32 -5.22 5.34 -0.92
N ILE A 33 -5.53 4.29 -0.16
CA ILE A 33 -6.78 4.18 0.58
C ILE A 33 -6.63 4.51 2.07
N ALA A 34 -5.41 4.43 2.61
CA ALA A 34 -5.08 4.94 3.93
C ALA A 34 -3.62 5.41 3.98
N GLU A 35 -3.39 6.53 4.68
CA GLU A 35 -2.05 7.00 5.05
C GLU A 35 -2.09 7.56 6.48
N TYR A 36 -1.23 7.04 7.35
CA TYR A 36 -1.06 7.48 8.71
C TYR A 36 0.38 7.93 8.92
N THR A 37 0.55 9.22 9.17
CA THR A 37 1.83 9.83 9.47
C THR A 37 2.12 9.82 10.97
N ASN A 38 3.39 9.95 11.30
CA ASN A 38 3.82 10.08 12.69
C ASN A 38 3.32 11.41 13.28
N ALA A 39 2.86 11.37 14.53
CA ALA A 39 2.30 12.55 15.19
C ALA A 39 3.31 13.69 15.40
N ASP A 40 4.59 13.35 15.58
CA ASP A 40 5.67 14.29 15.83
C ASP A 40 6.46 14.64 14.56
N ASP A 41 6.36 13.82 13.51
CA ASP A 41 7.04 13.99 12.22
C ASP A 41 6.10 13.67 11.04
N PRO A 42 5.47 14.70 10.43
CA PRO A 42 4.51 14.50 9.34
C PRO A 42 5.15 14.02 8.03
N ASP A 43 6.47 13.98 7.92
CA ASP A 43 7.18 13.44 6.76
C ASP A 43 7.46 11.94 6.88
N ARG A 44 7.32 11.39 8.09
CA ARG A 44 7.37 9.96 8.35
C ARG A 44 5.97 9.35 8.25
N VAL A 45 5.80 8.39 7.36
CA VAL A 45 4.60 7.55 7.28
C VAL A 45 4.80 6.31 8.16
N ASP A 46 3.98 6.16 9.20
CA ASP A 46 4.01 4.96 10.07
C ASP A 46 3.22 3.81 9.44
N HIS A 47 2.18 4.10 8.64
CA HIS A 47 1.45 3.10 7.86
C HIS A 47 0.81 3.70 6.61
N ALA A 48 0.86 2.99 5.48
CA ALA A 48 0.07 3.30 4.30
C ALA A 48 -0.49 2.00 3.70
N GLU A 49 -1.73 2.09 3.23
CA GLU A 49 -2.43 1.02 2.53
C GLU A 49 -2.78 1.50 1.12
N LEU A 50 -2.37 0.71 0.14
CA LEU A 50 -2.57 0.99 -1.27
C LEU A 50 -3.30 -0.19 -1.91
N ASP A 51 -4.34 0.11 -2.66
CA ASP A 51 -5.11 -0.89 -3.40
C ASP A 51 -4.72 -0.88 -4.88
N TRP A 52 -4.75 -2.07 -5.47
CA TRP A 52 -4.54 -2.22 -6.91
C TRP A 52 -5.91 -2.20 -7.58
N PRO A 53 -6.19 -1.26 -8.51
CA PRO A 53 -7.56 -1.02 -9.00
C PRO A 53 -8.19 -2.21 -9.74
N GLU A 54 -7.40 -3.16 -10.23
CA GLU A 54 -7.87 -4.42 -10.84
C GLU A 54 -7.93 -5.60 -9.84
N GLY A 55 -7.68 -5.35 -8.55
CA GLY A 55 -7.83 -6.29 -7.44
C GLY A 55 -6.52 -6.98 -7.02
N GLY A 56 -6.18 -6.89 -5.72
CA GLY A 56 -4.93 -7.44 -5.15
C GLY A 56 -5.05 -8.78 -4.41
N GLY A 57 -6.25 -9.33 -4.24
CA GLY A 57 -6.45 -10.56 -3.48
C GLY A 57 -7.76 -11.24 -3.83
N GLY A 58 -7.68 -12.19 -4.77
CA GLY A 58 -8.62 -13.28 -5.07
C GLY A 58 -10.12 -13.04 -4.87
N GLU A 59 -10.88 -13.15 -5.97
CA GLU A 59 -12.31 -13.49 -5.96
C GLU A 59 -12.66 -14.68 -5.04
#